data_AF-A0A933FSH8-F1
#
_entry.id   AF-A0A933FSH8-F1
#
_cell.length_a   1.000
_cell.length_b   1.000
_cell.length_c   1.000
_cell.angle_alpha   90.00
_cell.angle_beta   90.00
_cell.angle_gamma   90.00
#
_symmetry.space_group_name_H-M   'P 1'
#
loop_
_entity.id
_entity.type
_entity.pdbx_description
1 polymer ?
#
loop_
_entity_poly.entity_id
_entity_poly.type
_entity_poly.pdbx_seq_one_letter_code
_entity_poly.pdbx_strand_id
1 'polypeptide(L)'
;MKELAQETFQYLWQQALLSLAIALVMGFFAWKTVGQTRKGAWPLYLLVGLAGSFIGQLTLRYFNLKEVLDQVPDMRILFDLVIAYVGSFVLAALINFFKPM
;
A
#
# COMPACT_ATOMS: atom_id res chain seq x y z
N MET A 1 7.53 16.81 5.68
CA MET A 1 6.81 16.11 4.59
C MET A 1 7.75 15.60 3.49
N LYS A 2 8.61 16.44 2.90
CA LYS A 2 9.55 16.00 1.85
C LYS A 2 10.51 14.90 2.31
N GLU A 3 11.06 15.03 3.52
CA GLU A 3 11.95 14.03 4.14
C GLU A 3 11.25 12.68 4.38
N LEU A 4 10.05 12.69 4.98
CA LEU A 4 9.26 11.48 5.21
C LEU A 4 8.91 10.74 3.90
N ALA A 5 8.58 11.49 2.85
CA ALA A 5 8.31 10.91 1.53
C ALA A 5 9.55 10.25 0.94
N GLN A 6 10.71 10.89 1.09
CA GLN A 6 11.99 10.36 0.62
C GLN A 6 12.41 9.11 1.41
N GLU A 7 12.22 9.11 2.73
CA GLU A 7 12.48 7.95 3.59
C GLU A 7 11.55 6.78 3.27
N THR A 8 10.26 7.06 3.04
CA THR A 8 9.28 6.07 2.61
C THR A 8 9.68 5.43 1.29
N PHE A 9 10.07 6.26 0.32
CA PHE A 9 10.54 5.79 -0.97
C PHE A 9 11.81 4.93 -0.84
N GLN A 10 12.78 5.38 -0.06
CA GLN A 10 14.01 4.62 0.19
C GLN A 10 13.73 3.26 0.82
N TYR A 11 12.80 3.18 1.78
CA TYR A 11 12.41 1.92 2.38
C TYR A 11 11.81 0.94 1.37
N LEU A 12 10.83 1.41 0.59
CA LEU A 12 10.22 0.60 -0.46
C LEU A 12 11.24 0.17 -1.51
N TRP A 13 12.21 1.04 -1.82
CA TRP A 13 13.28 0.77 -2.77
C TRP A 13 14.28 -0.28 -2.27
N GLN A 14 14.68 -0.22 -1.00
CA GLN A 14 15.57 -1.22 -0.39
C GLN A 14 15.00 -2.63 -0.48
N GLN A 15 13.67 -2.76 -0.42
CA GLN A 15 12.96 -4.03 -0.55
C GLN A 15 12.06 -4.03 -1.80
N ALA A 16 12.55 -3.50 -2.92
CA ALA A 16 11.73 -3.25 -4.11
C ALA A 16 10.95 -4.48 -4.56
N LEU A 17 11.59 -5.66 -4.61
CA LEU A 17 10.93 -6.90 -5.06
C LEU A 17 9.78 -7.31 -4.14
N LEU A 18 10.02 -7.28 -2.82
CA LEU A 18 9.04 -7.66 -1.82
C LEU A 18 7.90 -6.64 -1.73
N SER A 19 8.25 -5.35 -1.76
CA SER A 19 7.30 -4.24 -1.80
C SER A 19 6.41 -4.30 -3.03
N LEU A 20 6.96 -4.64 -4.20
CA LEU A 20 6.21 -4.81 -5.44
C LEU A 20 5.26 -6.01 -5.37
N ALA A 21 5.73 -7.14 -4.83
CA ALA A 21 4.89 -8.33 -4.61
C ALA A 21 3.72 -8.03 -3.66
N ILE A 22 4.00 -7.39 -2.52
CA ILE A 22 2.97 -6.95 -1.56
C ILE A 22 1.99 -5.99 -2.23
N ALA A 23 2.49 -4.97 -2.93
CA ALA A 23 1.65 -3.98 -3.61
C ALA A 23 0.72 -4.64 -4.62
N LEU A 24 1.21 -5.59 -5.43
CA LEU A 24 0.40 -6.29 -6.42
C LEU A 24 -0.70 -7.12 -5.76
N VAL A 25 -0.34 -7.92 -4.75
CA VAL A 25 -1.29 -8.81 -4.05
C VAL A 25 -2.32 -7.99 -3.28
N MET A 26 -1.88 -7.03 -2.46
CA MET A 26 -2.76 -6.20 -1.63
C MET A 26 -3.61 -5.25 -2.48
N GLY A 27 -3.06 -4.68 -3.56
CA GLY A 27 -3.82 -3.86 -4.51
C GLY A 27 -4.93 -4.65 -5.20
N PHE A 28 -4.67 -5.91 -5.58
CA PHE A 28 -5.69 -6.81 -6.11
C PHE A 28 -6.81 -7.10 -5.10
N PHE A 29 -6.45 -7.45 -3.86
CA PHE A 29 -7.45 -7.72 -2.81
C PHE A 29 -8.28 -6.48 -2.48
N ALA A 30 -7.63 -5.33 -2.29
CA ALA A 30 -8.29 -4.07 -2.02
C ALA A 30 -9.29 -3.69 -3.12
N TRP A 31 -8.89 -3.83 -4.39
CA TRP A 31 -9.79 -3.56 -5.51
C TRP A 31 -11.00 -4.48 -5.53
N LYS A 32 -10.79 -5.78 -5.27
CA LYS A 32 -11.87 -6.77 -5.21
C LYS A 32 -12.85 -6.51 -4.06
N THR A 33 -12.40 -5.91 -2.96
CA THR A 33 -13.28 -5.56 -1.82
C THR A 33 -14.23 -4.41 -2.17
N VAL A 34 -13.80 -3.44 -2.98
CA VAL A 34 -14.55 -2.18 -3.18
C VAL A 34 -15.38 -2.16 -4.48
N GLY A 35 -14.93 -2.80 -5.56
CA GLY A 35 -15.58 -2.71 -6.88
C GLY A 35 -15.95 -4.08 -7.48
N GLN A 36 -16.95 -4.10 -8.37
CA GLN A 36 -17.21 -5.28 -9.20
C GLN A 36 -16.05 -5.46 -10.19
N THR A 37 -15.51 -6.67 -10.25
CA THR A 37 -14.27 -6.96 -10.98
C THR A 37 -14.48 -6.84 -12.49
N ARG A 38 -14.05 -5.75 -13.11
CA ARG A 38 -13.95 -5.68 -14.58
C ARG A 38 -12.78 -6.55 -15.05
N LYS A 39 -13.05 -7.50 -15.94
CA LYS A 39 -12.01 -8.32 -16.58
C LYS A 39 -11.02 -7.38 -17.30
N GLY A 40 -9.73 -7.48 -16.98
CA GLY A 40 -8.65 -6.75 -17.66
C GLY A 40 -8.04 -5.55 -16.93
N ALA A 41 -8.51 -5.18 -15.74
CA ALA A 41 -7.98 -4.02 -14.99
C ALA A 41 -6.67 -4.29 -14.21
N TRP A 42 -5.86 -5.26 -14.64
CA TRP A 42 -4.62 -5.65 -13.92
C TRP A 42 -3.61 -4.50 -13.72
N PRO A 43 -3.40 -3.55 -14.66
CA PRO A 43 -2.48 -2.43 -14.43
C PRO A 43 -2.99 -1.49 -13.33
N LEU A 44 -4.32 -1.39 -13.20
CA LEU A 44 -4.98 -0.55 -12.23
C LEU A 44 -4.76 -1.10 -10.81
N TYR A 45 -4.78 -2.42 -10.64
CA TYR A 45 -4.49 -3.06 -9.36
C TYR A 45 -3.07 -2.79 -8.90
N LEU A 46 -2.11 -2.81 -9.83
CA LEU A 46 -0.72 -2.52 -9.53
C LEU A 46 -0.52 -1.04 -9.15
N LEU A 47 -1.15 -0.11 -9.86
CA LEU A 47 -1.09 1.31 -9.51
C LEU A 47 -1.72 1.60 -8.15
N VAL A 48 -2.90 1.02 -7.88
CA VAL A 48 -3.58 1.13 -6.58
C VAL A 48 -2.76 0.49 -5.46
N GLY A 49 -2.12 -0.64 -5.77
CA GLY A 49 -1.17 -1.35 -4.91
C GLY A 49 0.02 -0.47 -4.51
N LEU A 50 0.72 0.07 -5.51
CA LEU A 50 1.94 0.87 -5.30
C LEU A 50 1.63 2.18 -4.58
N ALA A 51 0.62 2.92 -5.05
CA ALA A 51 0.22 4.17 -4.43
C ALA A 51 -0.35 3.94 -3.02
N GLY A 52 -1.15 2.89 -2.83
CA GLY A 52 -1.65 2.50 -1.51
C GLY A 52 -0.55 2.10 -0.54
N SER A 53 0.42 1.30 -0.99
CA SER A 53 1.60 0.92 -0.19
C SER A 53 2.42 2.14 0.20
N PHE A 54 2.65 3.06 -0.74
CA PHE A 54 3.36 4.31 -0.47
C PHE A 54 2.62 5.17 0.55
N ILE A 55 1.32 5.40 0.36
CA ILE A 55 0.49 6.22 1.26
C ILE A 55 0.45 5.58 2.65
N GLY A 56 0.20 4.27 2.76
CA GLY A 56 0.14 3.59 4.05
C GLY A 56 1.47 3.65 4.80
N GLN A 57 2.59 3.42 4.10
CA GLN A 57 3.94 3.51 4.66
C GLN A 57 4.31 4.94 5.07
N LEU A 58 3.86 5.94 4.30
CA LEU A 58 4.01 7.35 4.65
C LEU A 58 3.24 7.69 5.91
N THR A 59 1.99 7.21 6.02
CA THR A 59 1.15 7.38 7.22
C THR A 59 1.79 6.75 8.45
N LEU A 60 2.35 5.55 8.34
CA LEU A 60 3.03 4.89 9.46
C LEU A 60 4.21 5.73 9.98
N ARG A 61 5.05 6.25 9.09
CA ARG A 61 6.17 7.14 9.47
C ARG A 61 5.69 8.48 10.01
N TYR A 62 4.63 9.04 9.43
CA TYR A 62 4.03 10.28 9.90
C TYR A 62 3.54 10.18 11.36
N PHE A 63 2.96 9.04 11.75
CA PHE A 63 2.54 8.78 13.12
C PHE A 63 3.65 8.22 14.04
N ASN A 64 4.90 8.21 13.57
CA ASN A 64 6.07 7.68 14.29
C ASN A 64 5.94 6.22 14.77
N LEU A 65 5.07 5.44 14.12
CA LEU A 65 4.85 4.01 14.40
C LEU A 65 6.02 3.13 13.93
N LYS A 66 6.98 3.70 13.18
CA LYS A 66 8.19 3.02 12.72
C LYS A 66 9.02 2.51 13.90
N GLU A 67 9.18 3.34 14.94
CA GLU A 67 9.95 2.98 16.14
C GLU A 67 9.34 1.78 16.89
N VAL A 68 8.01 1.66 16.84
CA VAL A 68 7.29 0.51 17.42
C VAL A 68 7.50 -0.75 16.58
N LEU A 69 7.48 -0.63 15.25
CA LEU A 69 7.75 -1.75 14.33
C LEU A 69 9.19 -2.25 14.44
N ASP A 70 10.16 -1.35 14.66
CA ASP A 70 11.56 -1.72 14.80
C ASP A 70 11.82 -2.59 16.06
N GLN A 71 10.92 -2.55 17.06
CA GLN A 71 10.96 -3.44 18.24
C GLN A 71 10.46 -4.86 17.93
N VAL A 72 9.75 -5.06 16.82
CA VAL A 72 9.12 -6.35 16.45
C VAL A 72 9.46 -6.70 14.99
N PRO A 73 10.75 -6.95 14.67
CA PRO A 73 11.23 -7.12 13.31
C PRO A 73 10.58 -8.32 12.59
N ASP A 74 10.24 -9.38 13.32
CA ASP A 74 9.60 -10.58 12.76
C ASP A 74 8.18 -10.31 12.24
N MET A 75 7.49 -9.30 12.80
CA MET A 75 6.13 -8.93 12.40
C MET A 75 6.11 -7.89 11.28
N ARG A 76 7.27 -7.37 10.87
CA ARG A 76 7.38 -6.26 9.91
C ARG A 76 6.70 -6.57 8.57
N ILE A 77 6.85 -7.78 8.06
CA ILE A 77 6.22 -8.21 6.79
C ILE A 77 4.69 -8.23 6.91
N LEU A 78 4.17 -8.69 8.05
CA LEU A 78 2.72 -8.71 8.30
C LEU A 78 2.17 -7.27 8.38
N PHE A 79 2.89 -6.37 9.02
CA PHE A 79 2.53 -4.96 9.03
C PHE A 79 2.57 -4.36 7.63
N ASP A 80 3.62 -4.63 6.85
CA ASP A 80 3.73 -4.13 5.48
C ASP A 80 2.57 -4.61 4.62
N LEU A 81 2.12 -5.87 4.79
CA LEU A 81 0.91 -6.40 4.14
C LEU A 81 -0.36 -5.65 4.57
N VAL A 82 -0.59 -5.50 5.87
CA VAL A 82 -1.79 -4.82 6.41
C VAL A 82 -1.84 -3.37 5.94
N ILE A 83 -0.73 -2.67 5.98
CA ILE A 83 -0.63 -1.25 5.64
C ILE A 83 -0.81 -1.04 4.14
N ALA A 84 -0.19 -1.89 3.32
CA ALA A 84 -0.40 -1.88 1.89
C ALA A 84 -1.88 -2.14 1.55
N TYR A 85 -2.51 -3.10 2.22
CA TYR A 85 -3.94 -3.35 2.05
C TYR A 85 -4.80 -2.15 2.43
N VAL A 86 -4.60 -1.57 3.62
CA VAL A 86 -5.40 -0.42 4.10
C VAL A 86 -5.22 0.78 3.19
N GLY A 87 -3.98 1.11 2.81
CA GLY A 87 -3.71 2.22 1.89
C GLY A 87 -4.32 2.00 0.51
N SER A 88 -4.20 0.78 -0.04
CA SER A 88 -4.81 0.41 -1.32
C SER A 88 -6.33 0.37 -1.26
N PHE A 89 -6.92 -0.05 -0.14
CA PHE A 89 -8.37 -0.06 0.07
C PHE A 89 -8.93 1.35 0.05
N VAL A 90 -8.33 2.28 0.80
CA VAL A 90 -8.74 3.69 0.81
C VAL A 90 -8.66 4.27 -0.60
N LEU A 91 -7.57 4.00 -1.32
CA LEU A 91 -7.39 4.51 -2.67
C LEU A 91 -8.40 3.89 -3.66
N ALA A 92 -8.63 2.57 -3.60
CA ALA A 92 -9.64 1.89 -4.40
C ALA A 92 -11.05 2.42 -4.11
N ALA A 93 -11.37 2.67 -2.83
CA ALA A 93 -12.63 3.24 -2.40
C ALA A 93 -12.85 4.64 -2.95
N LEU A 94 -11.82 5.50 -2.93
CA LEU A 94 -11.89 6.83 -3.53
C LEU A 94 -12.12 6.74 -5.04
N ILE A 95 -11.38 5.88 -5.74
CA ILE A 95 -11.54 5.70 -7.19
C ILE A 95 -12.97 5.27 -7.52
N ASN A 96 -13.50 4.27 -6.81
CA ASN A 96 -14.85 3.77 -7.03
C ASN A 96 -15.93 4.78 -6.63
N PHE A 97 -15.66 5.65 -5.64
CA PHE A 97 -16.57 6.72 -5.25
C PHE A 97 -16.72 7.79 -6.35
N PHE A 98 -15.61 8.24 -6.94
CA PHE A 98 -15.64 9.26 -8.01
C PHE A 98 -16.10 8.71 -9.36
N LYS A 99 -15.76 7.46 -9.64
CA LYS A 99 -16.15 6.78 -10.87
C LYS A 99 -16.54 5.35 -10.53
N PRO A 100 -17.81 5.11 -10.15
CA PRO A 100 -18.27 3.77 -9.86
C PRO A 100 -18.09 2.90 -11.11
N MET A 101 -17.35 1.80 -10.95
CA MET A 101 -16.98 0.90 -12.05
C MET A 101 -17.66 -0.45 -11.99
#